data_AF-A0A2E1VZK1-F1
#
_entry.id   AF-A0A2E1VZK1-F1
#
_cell.length_a   1.000
_cell.length_b   1.000
_cell.length_c   1.000
_cell.angle_alpha   90.00
_cell.angle_beta   90.00
_cell.angle_gamma   90.00
#
_symmetry.space_group_name_H-M   'P 1'
#
loop_
_entity.id
_entity.type
_entity.pdbx_description
1 polymer ?
#
loop_
_entity_poly.entity_id
_entity_poly.type
_entity_poly.pdbx_seq_one_letter_code
_entity_poly.pdbx_strand_id
1 'polypeptide(L)' 'MTVHRIEQTINGRTYQIEAMLVDPDRWRAYLVTAPGGSTALMPFYGTTPEQAVQQLSDWLTLAHQSPTIPV' A
#
# COMPACT_ATOMS: atom_id res chain seq x y z
N MET A 1 12.08 -1.25 15.83
CA MET A 1 10.85 -1.38 15.02
C MET A 1 11.27 -1.85 13.64
N THR A 2 10.75 -2.99 13.19
CA THR A 2 11.09 -3.54 11.87
C THR A 2 10.21 -2.87 10.82
N VAL A 3 10.85 -2.27 9.81
CA VAL A 3 10.17 -1.59 8.68
C VAL A 3 10.70 -2.15 7.38
N HIS A 4 9.80 -2.59 6.52
CA HIS A 4 10.08 -3.07 5.18
C HIS A 4 9.63 -2.01 4.19
N ARG A 5 10.57 -1.48 3.41
CA ARG A 5 10.31 -0.52 2.33
C ARG A 5 10.30 -1.24 1.00
N ILE A 6 9.23 -1.05 0.25
CA ILE A 6 9.04 -1.66 -1.07
C ILE A 6 8.61 -0.57 -2.04
N GLU A 7 9.25 -0.56 -3.20
CA GLU A 7 8.83 0.27 -4.33
C GLU A 7 8.03 -0.58 -5.29
N GLN A 8 6.81 -0.15 -5.61
CA GLN A 8 5.90 -0.91 -6.45
C GLN A 8 5.28 0.00 -7.52
N THR A 9 5.43 -0.40 -8.78
CA THR A 9 4.82 0.31 -9.90
C THR A 9 3.45 -0.30 -10.21
N ILE A 10 2.38 0.47 -10.00
CA ILE A 10 0.98 0.05 -10.22
C ILE A 10 0.38 1.00 -11.25
N ASN A 11 -0.16 0.47 -12.35
CA ASN A 11 -0.77 1.26 -13.43
C ASN A 11 0.11 2.42 -13.93
N GLY A 12 1.43 2.20 -14.02
CA GLY A 12 2.41 3.20 -14.46
C GLY A 12 2.75 4.28 -13.43
N ARG A 13 2.21 4.21 -12.21
CA ARG A 13 2.57 5.07 -11.08
C ARG A 13 3.42 4.30 -10.09
N THR A 14 4.55 4.87 -9.70
CA THR A 14 5.44 4.30 -8.68
C THR A 14 4.94 4.71 -7.29
N TYR A 15 4.68 3.70 -6.46
CA TYR A 15 4.28 3.84 -5.07
C TYR A 15 5.40 3.36 -4.17
N GLN A 16 5.75 4.15 -3.16
CA GLN A 16 6.59 3.67 -2.06
C GLN A 16 5.67 3.17 -0.95
N ILE A 17 5.81 1.90 -0.60
CA ILE A 17 5.04 1.23 0.44
C ILE A 17 5.98 0.92 1.61
N GLU A 18 5.56 1.26 2.81
CA GLU A 18 6.20 0.85 4.05
C GLU A 18 5.30 -0.13 4.80
N ALA A 19 5.85 -1.28 5.19
CA ALA A 19 5.24 -2.21 6.12
C ALA A 19 6.01 -2.22 7.44
N MET A 20 5.33 -1.87 8.53
CA MET A 20 5.90 -1.83 9.88
C MET A 20 5.26 -2.89 10.77
N LEU A 21 6.07 -3.54 11.62
CA LEU A 21 5.56 -4.42 12.67
C LEU A 21 4.95 -3.56 13.78
N VAL A 22 3.65 -3.73 14.07
CA VAL A 22 2.93 -3.00 15.13
C VAL A 22 2.58 -3.89 16.33
N ASP A 23 2.39 -5.20 16.13
CA ASP A 23 2.23 -6.22 17.16
C ASP A 23 2.93 -7.52 16.71
N PRO A 24 3.16 -8.53 17.58
CA PRO A 24 3.89 -9.75 17.23
C PRO A 24 3.37 -10.48 15.97
N ASP A 25 2.07 -10.45 15.73
CA ASP A 25 1.39 -11.05 14.57
C ASP A 25 0.65 -9.98 13.74
N ARG A 26 1.09 -8.73 13.79
CA ARG A 26 0.42 -7.64 13.08
C ARG A 26 1.42 -6.68 12.44
N TRP A 27 1.29 -6.61 11.13
CA TRP A 27 1.98 -5.68 10.27
C TRP A 27 1.00 -4.64 9.75
N ARG A 28 1.49 -3.42 9.60
CA ARG A 28 0.76 -2.28 9.04
C ARG A 28 1.47 -1.82 7.79
N ALA A 29 0.80 -1.88 6.64
CA ALA A 29 1.28 -1.31 5.38
C ALA A 29 0.63 0.05 5.09
N TYR A 30 1.42 1.02 4.64
CA TYR A 30 0.95 2.33 4.23
C TYR A 30 1.81 2.91 3.11
N LEU A 31 1.25 3.87 2.37
CA LEU A 31 2.00 4.60 1.35
C LEU A 31 2.88 5.68 1.98
N VAL A 32 4.15 5.69 1.59
CA VAL A 32 5.06 6.79 1.83
C VAL A 32 4.93 7.75 0.66
N THR A 33 4.19 8.83 0.86
CA THR A 33 4.19 9.93 -0.10
C THR A 33 5.39 10.82 0.15
N ALA A 34 6.02 11.29 -0.92
CA ALA A 34 6.90 12.46 -0.87
C ALA A 34 6.15 13.62 -0.17
N PRO A 35 6.85 14.50 0.57
CA PRO A 35 6.22 15.59 1.30
C PRO A 35 5.34 16.43 0.35
N GLY A 36 4.01 16.35 0.53
CA GLY A 36 3.01 17.09 -0.26
C GLY A 36 2.05 16.23 -1.11
N GLY A 37 2.21 14.90 -1.19
CA GLY A 37 1.29 14.02 -1.93
C GLY A 37 0.13 13.47 -1.10
N SER A 38 -1.03 13.23 -1.73
CA SER A 38 -2.22 12.62 -1.12
C SER A 38 -1.89 11.27 -0.49
N THR A 39 -1.94 11.23 0.84
CA THR A 39 -1.80 9.99 1.60
C THR A 39 -2.99 9.08 1.29
N ALA A 40 -2.75 7.81 0.95
CA ALA A 40 -3.79 6.82 1.13
C ALA A 40 -4.11 6.80 2.63
N LEU A 41 -5.25 7.36 3.00
CA LEU A 41 -5.65 7.64 4.38
C LEU A 41 -5.83 6.36 5.22
N MET A 42 -5.87 5.19 4.57
CA MET A 42 -6.20 3.91 5.19
C MET A 42 -4.97 2.99 5.18
N PRO A 43 -4.42 2.64 6.35
CA PRO A 43 -3.41 1.60 6.45
C PRO A 43 -4.05 0.21 6.34
N PHE A 44 -3.35 -0.71 5.67
CA PHE A 44 -3.75 -2.12 5.58
C PHE A 44 -3.00 -2.95 6.62
N TYR A 45 -3.62 -4.04 7.07
CA TYR A 45 -3.03 -4.90 8.10
C TYR A 45 -2.91 -6.34 7.62
N GLY A 46 -1.82 -6.99 8.00
CA GLY A 46 -1.58 -8.41 7.73
C GLY A 46 -0.81 -9.08 8.85
N THR A 47 -0.79 -10.40 8.87
CA THR A 47 0.02 -11.18 9.82
C THR A 47 1.49 -11.21 9.44
N THR A 48 1.81 -10.92 8.18
CA THR A 48 3.16 -10.80 7.62
C THR A 48 3.32 -9.45 6.90
N PRO A 49 4.56 -8.96 6.71
CA PRO A 49 4.78 -7.73 5.96
C PRO A 49 4.27 -7.89 4.51
N GLU A 50 4.50 -9.04 3.90
CA GLU A 50 4.07 -9.31 2.53
C GLU A 50 2.55 -9.30 2.40
N GLN A 51 1.82 -9.87 3.36
CA GLN A 51 0.35 -9.85 3.33
C GLN A 51 -0.20 -8.43 3.45
N ALA A 52 0.37 -7.61 4.34
CA ALA A 52 -0.06 -6.23 4.51
C ALA A 52 0.20 -5.40 3.23
N VAL A 53 1.37 -5.61 2.60
CA VAL A 53 1.74 -4.96 1.32
C VAL A 53 0.81 -5.41 0.20
N GLN A 54 0.53 -6.71 0.08
CA GLN A 54 -0.34 -7.25 -0.95
C GLN A 54 -1.74 -6.64 -0.90
N GLN A 55 -2.34 -6.56 0.30
CA GLN A 55 -3.68 -5.96 0.45
C GLN A 55 -3.70 -4.49 0.02
N LEU A 56 -2.66 -3.73 0.35
CA LEU A 56 -2.53 -2.34 -0.09
C LEU A 56 -2.35 -2.24 -1.61
N SER A 57 -1.50 -3.08 -2.20
CA SER A 57 -1.26 -3.11 -3.66
C SER A 57 -2.50 -3.52 -4.45
N ASP A 58 -3.27 -4.48 -3.96
CA ASP A 58 -4.54 -4.89 -4.57
C ASP A 58 -5.55 -3.74 -4.53
N TRP A 59 -5.69 -3.07 -3.38
CA TRP A 59 -6.54 -1.90 -3.27
C TRP A 59 -6.11 -0.75 -4.19
N LEU A 60 -4.81 -0.47 -4.30
CA LEU A 60 -4.28 0.54 -5.22
C LEU A 60 -4.54 0.18 -6.69
N THR A 61 -4.47 -1.11 -7.02
CA THR A 61 -4.79 -1.59 -8.36
C THR A 61 -6.26 -1.31 -8.68
N LEU A 62 -7.16 -1.64 -7.76
CA LEU A 62 -8.60 -1.39 -7.89
C LEU A 62 -8.93 0.12 -7.90
N ALA A 63 -8.32 0.91 -7.01
CA ALA A 63 -8.57 2.35 -6.90
C ALA A 63 -8.12 3.14 -8.15
N HIS A 64 -7.12 2.64 -8.88
CA HIS A 64 -6.64 3.24 -10.11
C HIS A 64 -7.21 2.61 -11.38
N GLN A 65 -7.99 1.52 -11.25
CA GLN A 65 -8.90 1.13 -12.32
C GLN A 65 -9.96 2.22 -12.41
N SER A 66 -9.75 3.15 -13.35
CA SER A 66 -10.82 4.05 -13.78
C SER A 66 -12.03 3.18 -14.08
N PRO A 67 -13.24 3.49 -13.58
CA PRO A 67 -14.43 2.77 -13.99
C PRO A 67 -14.48 2.90 -15.50
N THR A 68 -14.17 1.82 -16.19
CA THR A 68 -14.34 1.75 -17.62
C THR A 68 -15.84 1.63 -17.76
N ILE A 69 -16.55 2.76 -17.74
CA ILE A 69 -17.97 2.80 -18.04
C ILE A 69 -18.05 2.29 -19.49
N PRO A 70 -18.63 1.11 -19.75
CA PRO A 70 -18.87 0.72 -21.12
C PRO A 70 -19.95 1.66 -21.68
N VAL A 71 -19.60 2.36 -22.76
CA VAL A 71 -20.52 3.19 -23.57
C VAL A 71 -21.41 2.31 -24.42
#